data_AF-A0A843AGG6-F1
#
_entry.id   AF-A0A843AGG6-F1
#
_cell.length_a   1.000
_cell.length_b   1.000
_cell.length_c   1.000
_cell.angle_alpha   90.00
_cell.angle_beta   90.00
_cell.angle_gamma   90.00
#
_symmetry.space_group_name_H-M   'P 1'
#
loop_
_entity.id
_entity.type
_entity.pdbx_description
1 polymer ?
#
loop_
_entity_poly.entity_id
_entity_poly.type
_entity_poly.pdbx_seq_one_letter_code
_entity_poly.pdbx_strand_id
1 'polypeptide(L)'
;MSFERIFQTSYDESIYRNRLLLDHECPPTDFPFRENEMDTIAGLINPILKNNKPTNGIIYGSCSTGKTTAIKKILEYLETRSKVVPVYINCELTESKREVYKKIIKKAKGVDINQNRIGTTDIHTSISNYLKNSKKGLIVVLDEVDELFINKKLKSIIKGLLKLHEEYYGVRVGIYIIVSDSIVCDLSNDLKNLLLPTEVFFRKYPKEHVYEILKERCRLGFVAGAITDNQIKEVTNYSINIRVGLGILTELGDMAERNNSKKIKDEYLDKIVNKII
;
A
#
# COMPACT_ATOMS: atom_id res chain seq x y z
N MET A 1 44.48 -10.51 -7.95
CA MET A 1 43.56 -9.51 -7.38
C MET A 1 42.55 -10.26 -6.52
N SER A 2 42.54 -10.04 -5.21
CA SER A 2 41.77 -10.83 -4.24
C SER A 2 40.26 -10.53 -4.30
N PHE A 3 39.44 -11.59 -4.26
CA PHE A 3 37.97 -11.57 -4.27
C PHE A 3 37.36 -10.67 -3.18
N GLU A 4 38.09 -10.43 -2.09
CA GLU A 4 37.67 -9.59 -0.97
C GLU A 4 37.53 -8.09 -1.33
N ARG A 5 38.25 -7.59 -2.35
CA ARG A 5 38.07 -6.20 -2.82
C ARG A 5 36.70 -5.95 -3.47
N ILE A 6 36.01 -7.00 -3.90
CA ILE A 6 34.67 -6.89 -4.52
C ILE A 6 33.60 -6.50 -3.49
N PHE A 7 33.83 -6.82 -2.20
CA PHE A 7 32.88 -6.60 -1.11
C PHE A 7 33.30 -5.50 -0.13
N GLN A 8 34.45 -4.85 -0.35
CA GLN A 8 34.86 -3.67 0.40
C GLN A 8 34.37 -2.41 -0.32
N THR A 9 33.06 -2.14 -0.27
CA THR A 9 32.58 -0.77 -0.46
C THR A 9 32.93 -0.02 0.82
N SER A 10 33.91 0.89 0.74
CA SER A 10 34.27 1.78 1.84
C SER A 10 33.02 2.56 2.27
N TYR A 11 32.47 2.23 3.45
CA TYR A 11 31.25 2.87 3.98
C TYR A 11 31.37 4.41 4.11
N ASP A 12 32.59 4.95 4.11
CA ASP A 12 32.86 6.39 4.22
C ASP A 12 32.73 7.20 2.91
N GLU A 13 32.47 6.55 1.77
CA GLU A 13 32.40 7.25 0.46
C GLU A 13 31.07 7.11 -0.28
N SER A 14 30.04 6.55 0.36
CA SER A 14 28.77 6.32 -0.30
C SER A 14 28.06 7.64 -0.68
N ILE A 15 27.45 7.66 -1.85
CA ILE A 15 26.55 8.75 -2.26
C ILE A 15 25.22 8.70 -1.51
N TYR A 16 24.88 7.54 -0.96
CA TYR A 16 23.65 7.31 -0.23
C TYR A 16 23.83 7.62 1.25
N ARG A 17 22.90 8.39 1.81
CA ARG A 17 22.66 8.45 3.25
C ARG A 17 21.79 7.28 3.69
N ASN A 18 20.76 6.98 2.90
CA ASN A 18 19.87 5.84 3.11
C ASN A 18 19.25 5.43 1.78
N ARG A 19 19.86 4.46 1.10
CA ARG A 19 19.41 3.95 -0.20
C ARG A 19 17.95 3.45 -0.16
N LEU A 20 17.50 2.88 0.95
CA LEU A 20 16.14 2.34 1.08
C LEU A 20 15.06 3.41 0.90
N LEU A 21 15.33 4.66 1.25
CA LEU A 21 14.36 5.75 1.10
C LEU A 21 14.14 6.16 -0.36
N LEU A 22 15.03 5.77 -1.27
CA LEU A 22 14.86 5.96 -2.71
C LEU A 22 14.18 4.76 -3.37
N ASP A 23 14.01 3.65 -2.64
CA ASP A 23 13.26 2.52 -3.14
C ASP A 23 11.77 2.87 -3.28
N HIS A 24 11.20 2.50 -4.42
CA HIS A 24 9.79 2.65 -4.73
C HIS A 24 8.89 1.72 -3.89
N GLU A 25 9.43 0.64 -3.34
CA GLU A 25 8.73 -0.23 -2.39
C GLU A 25 8.70 0.37 -0.98
N CYS A 26 9.61 1.30 -0.67
CA CYS A 26 9.68 1.95 0.63
C CYS A 26 8.54 2.97 0.78
N PRO A 27 7.62 2.78 1.76
CA PRO A 27 6.55 3.73 2.02
C PRO A 27 7.14 5.07 2.51
N PRO A 28 6.60 6.22 2.08
CA PRO A 28 7.04 7.50 2.61
C PRO A 28 6.63 7.62 4.08
N THR A 29 7.40 8.41 4.85
CA THR A 29 7.06 8.72 6.24
C THR A 29 5.83 9.63 6.30
N ASP A 30 5.83 10.66 5.46
CA ASP A 30 4.72 11.60 5.29
C ASP A 30 4.01 11.39 3.96
N PHE A 31 2.74 11.81 3.87
CA PHE A 31 1.91 11.70 2.67
C PHE A 31 1.60 13.09 2.11
N PRO A 32 2.61 13.80 1.57
CA PRO A 32 2.40 15.14 1.06
C PRO A 32 1.38 15.10 -0.08
N PHE A 33 0.47 16.08 -0.09
CA PHE A 33 -0.57 16.24 -1.10
C PHE A 33 -1.63 15.12 -1.12
N ARG A 34 -1.74 14.33 -0.06
CA ARG A 34 -2.78 13.29 0.13
C ARG A 34 -3.48 13.40 1.48
N GLU A 35 -3.37 14.54 2.14
CA GLU A 35 -3.96 14.81 3.46
C GLU A 35 -5.48 14.64 3.42
N ASN A 36 -6.13 15.18 2.39
CA ASN A 36 -7.59 15.08 2.23
C ASN A 36 -8.07 13.63 2.03
N GLU A 37 -7.38 12.86 1.20
CA GLU A 37 -7.70 11.44 0.99
C GLU A 37 -7.46 10.62 2.27
N MET A 38 -6.35 10.89 2.97
CA MET A 38 -6.02 10.26 4.26
C MET A 38 -7.07 10.57 5.33
N ASP A 39 -7.47 11.84 5.45
CA ASP A 39 -8.50 12.30 6.39
C ASP A 39 -9.87 11.69 6.08
N THR A 40 -10.20 11.58 4.78
CA THR A 40 -11.44 10.93 4.34
C THR A 40 -11.44 9.46 4.77
N ILE A 41 -10.39 8.70 4.44
CA ILE A 41 -10.29 7.28 4.82
C ILE A 41 -10.30 7.12 6.35
N ALA A 42 -9.56 7.95 7.09
CA ALA A 42 -9.57 7.95 8.54
C ALA A 42 -10.97 8.24 9.10
N GLY A 43 -11.69 9.19 8.51
CA GLY A 43 -13.09 9.51 8.83
C GLY A 43 -14.03 8.32 8.67
N LEU A 44 -13.86 7.52 7.60
CA LEU A 44 -14.65 6.29 7.38
C LEU A 44 -14.38 5.20 8.43
N ILE A 45 -13.13 5.11 8.89
CA ILE A 45 -12.69 4.08 9.86
C ILE A 45 -12.99 4.49 11.30
N ASN A 46 -12.82 5.77 11.65
CA ASN A 46 -12.90 6.31 13.00
C ASN A 46 -14.11 5.86 13.84
N PRO A 47 -15.33 5.67 13.28
CA PRO A 47 -16.46 5.13 14.04
C PRO A 47 -16.13 3.82 14.78
N ILE A 48 -15.26 2.96 14.22
CA ILE A 48 -14.90 1.68 14.84
C ILE A 48 -14.15 1.84 16.17
N LEU A 49 -13.35 2.89 16.30
CA LEU A 49 -12.62 3.22 17.53
C LEU A 49 -13.57 3.68 18.65
N LYS A 50 -14.72 4.25 18.26
CA LYS A 50 -15.81 4.69 19.15
C LYS A 50 -16.88 3.62 19.37
N ASN A 51 -16.56 2.35 19.10
CA ASN A 51 -17.50 1.23 19.21
C ASN A 51 -18.70 1.25 18.25
N ASN A 52 -18.64 2.04 17.18
CA ASN A 52 -19.66 2.08 16.13
C ASN A 52 -19.24 1.29 14.89
N LYS A 53 -20.19 1.07 13.97
CA LYS A 53 -19.89 0.48 12.67
C LYS A 53 -19.15 1.50 11.80
N PRO A 54 -18.00 1.17 11.21
CA PRO A 54 -17.34 2.03 10.22
C PRO A 54 -18.13 2.07 8.91
N THR A 55 -17.89 3.09 8.11
CA THR A 55 -18.41 3.16 6.75
C THR A 55 -17.49 2.39 5.82
N ASN A 56 -18.05 1.51 4.98
CA ASN A 56 -17.27 0.79 3.97
C ASN A 56 -16.73 1.76 2.92
N GLY A 57 -15.60 1.44 2.31
CA GLY A 57 -14.97 2.32 1.32
C GLY A 57 -14.50 1.60 0.07
N ILE A 58 -14.52 2.32 -1.05
CA ILE A 58 -13.80 1.93 -2.27
C ILE A 58 -12.76 3.02 -2.52
N ILE A 59 -11.50 2.62 -2.55
CA ILE A 59 -10.35 3.47 -2.83
C ILE A 59 -9.89 3.14 -4.24
N TYR A 60 -9.87 4.12 -5.12
CA TYR A 60 -9.53 3.89 -6.52
C TYR A 60 -8.71 5.04 -7.08
N GLY A 61 -8.04 4.78 -8.19
CA GLY A 61 -7.03 5.66 -8.75
C GLY A 61 -6.13 4.90 -9.70
N SER A 62 -5.39 5.63 -10.52
CA SER A 62 -4.37 5.05 -11.39
C SER A 62 -3.26 4.36 -10.58
N CYS A 63 -2.46 3.51 -11.23
CA CYS A 63 -1.30 2.89 -10.57
C CYS A 63 -0.32 3.96 -10.05
N SER A 64 0.40 3.64 -8.97
CA SER A 64 1.43 4.51 -8.39
C SER A 64 0.92 5.87 -7.85
N THR A 65 -0.35 5.98 -7.44
CA THR A 65 -0.92 7.19 -6.83
C THR A 65 -0.92 7.20 -5.30
N GLY A 66 -0.46 6.12 -4.66
CA GLY A 66 -0.29 6.03 -3.20
C GLY A 66 -1.42 5.32 -2.43
N LYS A 67 -2.41 4.71 -3.10
CA LYS A 67 -3.56 4.01 -2.50
C LYS A 67 -3.17 2.98 -1.43
N THR A 68 -2.38 1.98 -1.83
CA THR A 68 -1.89 0.89 -0.96
C THR A 68 -1.06 1.42 0.20
N THR A 69 -0.20 2.40 -0.08
CA THR A 69 0.70 2.97 0.91
C THR A 69 -0.08 3.76 1.97
N ALA A 70 -1.06 4.57 1.54
CA ALA A 70 -1.94 5.34 2.40
C ALA A 70 -2.74 4.44 3.36
N ILE A 71 -3.41 3.42 2.83
CA ILE A 71 -4.20 2.52 3.67
C ILE A 71 -3.30 1.73 4.63
N LYS A 72 -2.14 1.25 4.18
CA LYS A 72 -1.18 0.52 5.05
C LYS A 72 -0.75 1.38 6.23
N LYS A 73 -0.51 2.68 6.01
CA LYS A 73 -0.16 3.62 7.09
C LYS A 73 -1.28 3.76 8.11
N ILE A 74 -2.53 3.86 7.64
CA ILE A 74 -3.70 3.92 8.52
C ILE A 74 -3.85 2.61 9.30
N LEU A 75 -3.66 1.46 8.65
CA LEU A 75 -3.69 0.16 9.34
C LEU A 75 -2.58 0.02 10.38
N GLU A 76 -1.35 0.45 10.08
CA GLU A 76 -0.24 0.49 11.05
C GLU A 76 -0.62 1.30 12.29
N TYR A 77 -1.23 2.47 12.10
CA TYR A 77 -1.76 3.25 13.22
C TYR A 77 -2.86 2.50 13.99
N LEU A 78 -3.76 1.80 13.31
CA LEU A 78 -4.79 0.98 13.96
C LEU A 78 -4.22 -0.24 14.70
N GLU A 79 -3.08 -0.79 14.29
CA GLU A 79 -2.42 -1.90 14.99
C GLU A 79 -2.02 -1.51 16.41
N THR A 80 -1.69 -0.25 16.64
CA THR A 80 -1.42 0.29 17.99
C THR A 80 -2.68 0.37 18.87
N ARG A 81 -3.87 0.17 18.29
CA ARG A 81 -5.17 0.28 19.00
C ARG A 81 -5.72 -1.10 19.34
N SER A 82 -5.75 -1.44 20.62
CA SER A 82 -6.21 -2.75 21.13
C SER A 82 -7.64 -3.15 20.75
N LYS A 83 -8.49 -2.19 20.38
CA LYS A 83 -9.92 -2.41 20.07
C LYS A 83 -10.19 -2.83 18.63
N VAL A 84 -9.18 -2.88 17.76
CA VAL A 84 -9.35 -3.13 16.33
C VAL A 84 -8.43 -4.25 15.87
N VAL A 85 -8.91 -5.09 14.97
CA VAL A 85 -8.12 -6.05 14.20
C VAL A 85 -8.02 -5.51 12.77
N PRO A 86 -6.95 -4.80 12.42
CA PRO A 86 -6.70 -4.40 11.04
C PRO A 86 -6.10 -5.57 10.25
N VAL A 87 -6.70 -5.90 9.10
CA VAL A 87 -6.24 -6.96 8.21
C VAL A 87 -6.06 -6.41 6.81
N TYR A 88 -4.82 -6.42 6.34
CA TYR A 88 -4.49 -6.15 4.94
C TYR A 88 -4.36 -7.46 4.15
N ILE A 89 -4.99 -7.52 2.98
CA ILE A 89 -4.94 -8.67 2.08
C ILE A 89 -4.66 -8.15 0.67
N ASN A 90 -3.46 -8.43 0.17
CA ASN A 90 -3.20 -8.37 -1.26
C ASN A 90 -3.92 -9.56 -1.92
N CYS A 91 -4.82 -9.27 -2.86
CA CYS A 91 -5.67 -10.23 -3.55
C CYS A 91 -5.09 -10.77 -4.85
N GLU A 92 -4.02 -10.20 -5.38
CA GLU A 92 -3.21 -10.81 -6.47
C GLU A 92 -2.55 -12.10 -5.96
N LEU A 93 -2.11 -12.12 -4.70
CA LEU A 93 -1.53 -13.31 -4.05
C LEU A 93 -2.57 -14.17 -3.33
N THR A 94 -3.87 -14.01 -3.59
CA THR A 94 -4.93 -14.73 -2.84
C THR A 94 -6.12 -15.05 -3.70
N GLU A 95 -6.30 -16.34 -3.98
CA GLU A 95 -7.19 -16.81 -5.02
C GLU A 95 -8.58 -17.23 -4.50
N SER A 96 -8.77 -17.30 -3.18
CA SER A 96 -10.00 -17.86 -2.60
C SER A 96 -10.52 -17.18 -1.34
N LYS A 97 -11.84 -17.27 -1.14
CA LYS A 97 -12.53 -16.85 0.09
C LYS A 97 -11.95 -17.51 1.35
N ARG A 98 -11.54 -18.77 1.23
CA ARG A 98 -10.95 -19.52 2.34
C ARG A 98 -9.63 -18.91 2.79
N GLU A 99 -8.76 -18.55 1.85
CA GLU A 99 -7.46 -17.92 2.17
C GLU A 99 -7.62 -16.54 2.79
N VAL A 100 -8.56 -15.74 2.28
CA VAL A 100 -8.95 -14.46 2.90
C VAL A 100 -9.32 -14.67 4.37
N TYR A 101 -10.15 -15.67 4.68
CA TYR A 101 -10.55 -15.96 6.06
C TYR A 101 -9.42 -16.52 6.91
N LYS A 102 -8.53 -17.33 6.34
CA LYS A 102 -7.31 -17.79 7.01
C LYS A 102 -6.39 -16.62 7.40
N LYS A 103 -6.21 -15.63 6.50
CA LYS A 103 -5.44 -14.42 6.82
C LYS A 103 -6.09 -13.61 7.95
N ILE A 104 -7.42 -13.47 7.92
CA ILE A 104 -8.16 -12.75 8.98
C ILE A 104 -8.01 -13.45 10.33
N ILE A 105 -8.25 -14.76 10.41
CA ILE A 105 -8.17 -15.47 11.70
C ILE A 105 -6.73 -15.55 12.22
N LYS A 106 -5.75 -15.69 11.33
CA LYS A 106 -4.32 -15.62 11.69
C LYS A 106 -3.98 -14.28 12.32
N LYS A 107 -4.44 -13.17 11.72
CA LYS A 107 -4.24 -11.83 12.30
C LYS A 107 -5.02 -11.62 13.60
N ALA A 108 -6.25 -12.13 13.68
CA ALA A 108 -7.11 -11.97 14.85
C ALA A 108 -6.61 -12.76 16.07
N LYS A 109 -6.27 -14.04 15.89
CA LYS A 109 -5.92 -14.97 16.99
C LYS A 109 -4.44 -15.30 17.09
N GLY A 110 -3.62 -14.99 16.08
CA GLY A 110 -2.24 -15.48 15.99
C GLY A 110 -2.13 -16.97 15.63
N VAL A 111 -3.24 -17.62 15.26
CA VAL A 111 -3.30 -19.06 14.97
C VAL A 111 -3.23 -19.28 13.47
N ASP A 112 -2.26 -20.07 13.01
CA ASP A 112 -2.20 -20.50 11.62
C ASP A 112 -3.07 -21.75 11.38
N ILE A 113 -4.06 -21.63 10.50
CA ILE A 113 -4.95 -22.74 10.14
C ILE A 113 -4.32 -23.49 8.96
N ASN A 114 -3.30 -24.27 9.28
CA ASN A 114 -2.58 -25.12 8.31
C ASN A 114 -3.35 -26.39 7.94
N GLN A 115 -4.42 -26.73 8.68
CA GLN A 115 -5.18 -27.95 8.41
C GLN A 115 -6.33 -27.72 7.42
N ASN A 116 -6.38 -28.51 6.35
CA ASN A 116 -7.51 -28.56 5.40
C ASN A 116 -8.81 -29.09 6.02
N ARG A 117 -8.80 -29.52 7.28
CA ARG A 117 -9.92 -30.15 7.98
C ARG A 117 -10.99 -29.18 8.50
N ILE A 118 -10.65 -27.91 8.70
CA ILE A 118 -11.61 -26.91 9.22
C ILE A 118 -12.36 -26.32 8.03
N GLY A 119 -13.69 -26.41 7.99
CA GLY A 119 -14.51 -25.87 6.92
C GLY A 119 -14.47 -24.33 6.88
N THR A 120 -14.81 -23.72 5.74
CA THR A 120 -14.85 -22.25 5.62
C THR A 120 -15.88 -21.63 6.58
N THR A 121 -16.99 -22.33 6.84
CA THR A 121 -18.00 -21.96 7.82
C THR A 121 -17.43 -21.96 9.24
N ASP A 122 -16.63 -22.97 9.59
CA ASP A 122 -16.00 -23.04 10.92
C ASP A 122 -15.01 -21.89 11.14
N ILE A 123 -14.25 -21.53 10.10
CA ILE A 123 -13.36 -20.36 10.16
C ILE A 123 -14.18 -19.08 10.38
N HIS A 124 -15.29 -18.91 9.64
CA HIS A 124 -16.20 -17.77 9.79
C HIS A 124 -16.76 -17.67 11.22
N THR A 125 -17.31 -18.75 11.76
CA THR A 125 -17.80 -18.82 13.15
C THR A 125 -16.68 -18.51 14.16
N SER A 126 -15.47 -19.02 13.92
CA SER A 126 -14.30 -18.79 14.77
C SER A 126 -13.87 -17.31 14.79
N ILE A 127 -13.96 -16.62 13.66
CA ILE A 127 -13.72 -15.17 13.55
C ILE A 127 -14.80 -14.41 14.33
N SER A 128 -16.08 -14.71 14.10
CA SER A 128 -17.21 -14.05 14.78
C SER A 128 -17.12 -14.16 16.30
N ASN A 129 -16.91 -15.38 16.81
CA ASN A 129 -16.81 -15.64 18.24
C ASN A 129 -15.63 -14.88 18.88
N TYR A 130 -14.51 -14.79 18.17
CA TYR A 130 -13.37 -14.01 18.64
C TYR A 130 -13.68 -12.52 18.72
N LEU A 131 -14.24 -11.93 17.66
CA LEU A 131 -14.56 -10.50 17.62
C LEU A 131 -15.59 -10.13 18.69
N LYS A 132 -16.60 -10.98 18.89
CA LYS A 132 -17.62 -10.83 19.93
C LYS A 132 -17.01 -10.87 21.34
N ASN A 133 -16.27 -11.94 21.66
CA ASN A 133 -15.71 -12.14 23.00
C ASN A 133 -14.65 -11.08 23.35
N SER A 134 -13.84 -10.69 22.38
CA SER A 134 -12.82 -9.65 22.57
C SER A 134 -13.37 -8.22 22.49
N LYS A 135 -14.64 -8.06 22.09
CA LYS A 135 -15.30 -6.77 21.81
C LYS A 135 -14.50 -5.90 20.82
N LYS A 136 -13.75 -6.52 19.91
CA LYS A 136 -12.94 -5.84 18.90
C LYS A 136 -13.72 -5.64 17.60
N GLY A 137 -13.44 -4.54 16.93
CA GLY A 137 -13.87 -4.33 15.55
C GLY A 137 -12.88 -4.95 14.55
N LEU A 138 -13.36 -5.34 13.38
CA LEU A 138 -12.56 -5.85 12.28
C LEU A 138 -12.51 -4.81 11.15
N ILE A 139 -11.31 -4.46 10.70
CA ILE A 139 -11.10 -3.70 9.46
C ILE A 139 -10.44 -4.64 8.46
N VAL A 140 -11.05 -4.85 7.31
CA VAL A 140 -10.50 -5.66 6.22
C VAL A 140 -10.24 -4.77 5.02
N VAL A 141 -9.01 -4.78 4.53
CA VAL A 141 -8.61 -4.13 3.28
C VAL A 141 -8.31 -5.23 2.27
N LEU A 142 -9.05 -5.21 1.17
CA LEU A 142 -8.84 -6.06 0.00
C LEU A 142 -8.17 -5.20 -1.08
N ASP A 143 -6.89 -5.44 -1.32
CA ASP A 143 -6.06 -4.67 -2.25
C ASP A 143 -5.84 -5.46 -3.54
N GLU A 144 -5.72 -4.76 -4.68
CA GLU A 144 -5.55 -5.37 -6.01
C GLU A 144 -6.58 -6.47 -6.29
N VAL A 145 -7.87 -6.16 -6.10
CA VAL A 145 -8.96 -7.15 -6.21
C VAL A 145 -9.36 -7.48 -7.65
N ASP A 146 -8.66 -6.91 -8.62
CA ASP A 146 -8.92 -6.96 -10.05
C ASP A 146 -9.19 -8.41 -10.52
N GLU A 147 -8.31 -9.36 -10.14
CA GLU A 147 -8.48 -10.78 -10.50
C GLU A 147 -9.67 -11.45 -9.80
N LEU A 148 -9.88 -11.17 -8.51
CA LEU A 148 -11.02 -11.71 -7.77
C LEU A 148 -12.35 -11.19 -8.31
N PHE A 149 -12.35 -9.97 -8.84
CA PHE A 149 -13.48 -9.36 -9.51
C PHE A 149 -13.78 -10.05 -10.84
N ILE A 150 -12.77 -10.18 -11.72
CA ILE A 150 -12.88 -10.86 -13.02
C ILE A 150 -13.40 -12.30 -12.84
N ASN A 151 -12.88 -13.01 -11.85
CA ASN A 151 -13.29 -14.39 -11.53
C ASN A 151 -14.61 -14.49 -10.73
N LYS A 152 -15.34 -13.39 -10.53
CA LYS A 152 -16.62 -13.31 -9.79
C LYS A 152 -16.56 -13.82 -8.35
N LYS A 153 -15.37 -13.92 -7.75
CA LYS A 153 -15.15 -14.40 -6.38
C LYS A 153 -15.34 -13.28 -5.35
N LEU A 154 -15.04 -12.03 -5.70
CA LEU A 154 -15.07 -10.87 -4.80
C LEU A 154 -16.41 -10.69 -4.07
N LYS A 155 -17.54 -10.78 -4.79
CA LYS A 155 -18.90 -10.67 -4.21
C LYS A 155 -19.16 -11.70 -3.12
N SER A 156 -18.68 -12.93 -3.29
CA SER A 156 -18.87 -14.02 -2.31
C SER A 156 -18.07 -13.81 -1.02
N ILE A 157 -16.91 -13.16 -1.13
CA ILE A 157 -16.02 -12.80 -0.02
C ILE A 157 -16.68 -11.68 0.79
N ILE A 158 -17.04 -10.59 0.12
CA ILE A 158 -17.70 -9.43 0.74
C ILE A 158 -18.99 -9.84 1.44
N LYS A 159 -19.87 -10.61 0.79
CA LYS A 159 -21.11 -11.11 1.42
C LYS A 159 -20.83 -11.84 2.72
N GLY A 160 -19.82 -12.72 2.73
CA GLY A 160 -19.51 -13.47 3.96
C GLY A 160 -18.87 -12.60 5.05
N LEU A 161 -18.11 -11.57 4.70
CA LEU A 161 -17.57 -10.59 5.66
C LEU A 161 -18.68 -9.73 6.27
N LEU A 162 -19.64 -9.26 5.47
CA LEU A 162 -20.79 -8.50 5.96
C LEU A 162 -21.66 -9.34 6.89
N LYS A 163 -21.85 -10.63 6.57
CA LYS A 163 -22.58 -11.58 7.43
C LYS A 163 -22.01 -11.74 8.83
N LEU A 164 -20.68 -11.56 9.02
CA LEU A 164 -20.08 -11.59 10.37
C LEU A 164 -20.74 -10.56 11.30
N HIS A 165 -21.14 -9.42 10.76
CA HIS A 165 -21.81 -8.36 11.49
C HIS A 165 -23.33 -8.62 11.63
N GLU A 166 -23.98 -9.13 10.59
CA GLU A 166 -25.43 -9.39 10.59
C GLU A 166 -25.83 -10.53 11.53
N GLU A 167 -25.06 -11.61 11.56
CA GLU A 167 -25.39 -12.82 12.32
C GLU A 167 -24.99 -12.72 13.80
N TYR A 168 -24.06 -11.81 14.16
CA TYR A 168 -23.48 -11.73 15.49
C TYR A 168 -23.53 -10.31 16.06
N TYR A 169 -24.55 -10.06 16.89
CA TYR A 169 -24.75 -8.78 17.56
C TYR A 169 -23.48 -8.32 18.32
N GLY A 170 -23.07 -7.07 18.08
CA GLY A 170 -21.87 -6.45 18.67
C GLY A 170 -20.59 -6.62 17.85
N VAL A 171 -20.56 -7.50 16.85
CA VAL A 171 -19.45 -7.57 15.88
C VAL A 171 -19.54 -6.37 14.94
N ARG A 172 -18.41 -5.72 14.67
CA ARG A 172 -18.34 -4.54 13.79
C ARG A 172 -17.29 -4.80 12.73
N VAL A 173 -17.66 -4.70 11.46
CA VAL A 173 -16.78 -4.95 10.32
C VAL A 173 -16.80 -3.74 9.40
N GLY A 174 -15.61 -3.27 9.02
CA GLY A 174 -15.40 -2.32 7.94
C GLY A 174 -14.63 -2.97 6.80
N ILE A 175 -15.12 -2.79 5.58
CA ILE A 175 -14.51 -3.35 4.37
C ILE A 175 -14.04 -2.19 3.49
N TYR A 176 -12.78 -2.23 3.11
CA TYR A 176 -12.17 -1.29 2.16
C TYR A 176 -11.62 -2.06 0.98
N ILE A 177 -11.95 -1.61 -0.21
CA ILE A 177 -11.51 -2.24 -1.45
C ILE A 177 -10.60 -1.25 -2.17
N ILE A 178 -9.42 -1.70 -2.59
CA ILE A 178 -8.57 -0.93 -3.49
C ILE A 178 -8.66 -1.54 -4.88
N VAL A 179 -8.95 -0.68 -5.87
CA VAL A 179 -9.05 -1.05 -7.28
C VAL A 179 -8.37 -0.02 -8.17
N SER A 180 -8.08 -0.43 -9.40
CA SER A 180 -7.70 0.46 -10.49
C SER A 180 -8.89 1.32 -10.98
N ASP A 181 -8.58 2.47 -11.60
CA ASP A 181 -9.59 3.36 -12.21
C ASP A 181 -10.44 2.66 -13.28
N SER A 182 -9.85 1.72 -14.03
CA SER A 182 -10.57 0.98 -15.07
C SER A 182 -11.67 0.09 -14.51
N ILE A 183 -11.42 -0.54 -13.36
CA ILE A 183 -12.33 -1.53 -12.78
C ILE A 183 -13.40 -0.88 -11.90
N VAL A 184 -13.15 0.32 -11.37
CA VAL A 184 -14.12 0.97 -10.47
C VAL A 184 -15.48 1.22 -11.12
N CYS A 185 -15.48 1.47 -12.44
CA CYS A 185 -16.68 1.65 -13.24
C CYS A 185 -17.39 0.31 -13.50
N ASP A 186 -16.61 -0.76 -13.68
CA ASP A 186 -17.13 -2.10 -13.99
C ASP A 186 -17.62 -2.84 -12.75
N LEU A 187 -17.22 -2.42 -11.55
CA LEU A 187 -17.77 -2.93 -10.29
C LEU A 187 -19.29 -2.88 -10.33
N SER A 188 -19.88 -4.06 -10.52
CA SER A 188 -21.34 -4.23 -10.68
C SER A 188 -22.11 -3.40 -9.66
N ASN A 189 -23.19 -2.73 -10.10
CA ASN A 189 -24.08 -1.97 -9.21
C ASN A 189 -24.51 -2.80 -8.00
N ASP A 190 -24.70 -4.11 -8.16
CA ASP A 190 -24.94 -5.05 -7.08
C ASP A 190 -23.90 -5.01 -5.95
N LEU A 191 -22.62 -4.88 -6.27
CA LEU A 191 -21.56 -4.84 -5.26
C LEU A 191 -21.56 -3.50 -4.53
N LYS A 192 -21.75 -2.40 -5.26
CA LYS A 192 -21.89 -1.06 -4.67
C LYS A 192 -23.13 -0.97 -3.79
N ASN A 193 -24.25 -1.54 -4.22
CA ASN A 193 -25.49 -1.61 -3.45
C ASN A 193 -25.36 -2.51 -2.22
N LEU A 194 -24.57 -3.58 -2.30
CA LEU A 194 -24.29 -4.46 -1.17
C LEU A 194 -23.39 -3.80 -0.12
N LEU A 195 -22.36 -3.07 -0.55
CA LEU A 195 -21.39 -2.45 0.35
C LEU A 195 -21.84 -1.08 0.88
N LEU A 196 -22.65 -0.36 0.10
CA LEU A 196 -22.95 1.06 0.27
C LEU A 196 -21.67 1.88 0.58
N PRO A 197 -20.64 1.80 -0.28
CA PRO A 197 -19.33 2.33 0.04
C PRO A 197 -19.27 3.85 -0.17
N THR A 198 -18.42 4.52 0.61
CA THR A 198 -17.91 5.83 0.24
C THR A 198 -16.72 5.68 -0.70
N GLU A 199 -16.77 6.38 -1.82
CA GLU A 199 -15.74 6.37 -2.85
C GLU A 199 -14.65 7.41 -2.55
N VAL A 200 -13.38 7.00 -2.52
CA VAL A 200 -12.20 7.85 -2.30
C VAL A 200 -11.29 7.76 -3.52
N PHE A 201 -11.19 8.88 -4.24
CA PHE A 201 -10.46 8.95 -5.50
C PHE A 201 -9.04 9.49 -5.33
N PHE A 202 -8.04 8.69 -5.67
CA PHE A 202 -6.63 9.06 -5.69
C PHE A 202 -6.23 9.50 -7.09
N ARG A 203 -6.24 10.82 -7.29
CA ARG A 203 -5.82 11.45 -8.54
C ARG A 203 -4.36 11.16 -8.87
N LYS A 204 -3.98 11.29 -10.14
CA LYS A 204 -2.56 11.34 -10.51
C LYS A 204 -1.91 12.57 -9.89
N TYR A 205 -0.66 12.46 -9.48
CA TYR A 205 0.10 13.62 -9.02
C TYR A 205 0.38 14.53 -10.23
N PRO A 206 0.14 15.86 -10.10
CA PRO A 206 0.65 16.81 -11.07
C PRO A 206 2.19 16.83 -11.00
N LYS A 207 2.87 17.24 -12.09
CA LYS A 207 4.33 17.15 -12.20
C LYS A 207 5.04 17.89 -11.07
N GLU A 208 4.48 19.01 -10.63
CA GLU A 208 4.99 19.83 -9.54
C GLU A 208 5.01 19.04 -8.22
N HIS A 209 3.96 18.26 -7.93
CA HIS A 209 3.93 17.43 -6.72
C HIS A 209 4.87 16.23 -6.83
N VAL A 210 5.02 15.65 -8.02
CA VAL A 210 6.03 14.58 -8.25
C VAL A 210 7.42 15.13 -7.93
N TYR A 211 7.74 16.33 -8.40
CA TYR A 211 9.03 16.97 -8.14
C TYR A 211 9.29 17.15 -6.65
N GLU A 212 8.34 17.72 -5.91
CA GLU A 212 8.49 17.93 -4.46
C GLU A 212 8.66 16.60 -3.70
N ILE A 213 7.91 15.55 -4.08
CA ILE A 213 8.06 14.21 -3.48
C ILE A 213 9.45 13.64 -3.77
N LEU A 214 9.91 13.67 -5.03
CA LEU A 214 11.23 13.15 -5.39
C LEU A 214 12.34 13.96 -4.72
N LYS A 215 12.19 15.28 -4.61
CA LYS A 215 13.14 16.16 -3.93
C LYS A 215 13.28 15.81 -2.46
N GLU A 216 12.17 15.60 -1.75
CA GLU A 216 12.21 15.20 -0.35
C GLU A 216 12.87 13.82 -0.18
N ARG A 217 12.56 12.86 -1.07
CA ARG A 217 13.20 11.54 -1.07
C ARG A 217 14.70 11.62 -1.33
N CYS A 218 15.15 12.48 -2.25
CA CYS A 218 16.57 12.77 -2.48
C CYS A 218 17.25 13.36 -1.23
N ARG A 219 16.60 14.31 -0.57
CA ARG A 219 17.12 14.96 0.65
C ARG A 219 17.36 13.96 1.78
N LEU A 220 16.51 12.95 1.90
CA LEU A 220 16.61 11.91 2.92
C LEU A 220 17.53 10.74 2.50
N GLY A 221 17.53 10.40 1.21
CA GLY A 221 18.20 9.22 0.66
C GLY A 221 19.64 9.44 0.23
N PHE A 222 19.98 10.63 -0.28
CA PHE A 222 21.33 10.98 -0.72
C PHE A 222 22.09 11.83 0.32
N VAL A 223 23.41 11.82 0.24
CA VAL A 223 24.27 12.78 0.95
C VAL A 223 24.07 14.19 0.37
N ALA A 224 24.19 15.22 1.21
CA ALA A 224 24.01 16.60 0.77
C ALA A 224 24.97 16.96 -0.39
N GLY A 225 24.41 17.54 -1.46
CA GLY A 225 25.17 17.93 -2.65
C GLY A 225 25.48 16.80 -3.64
N ALA A 226 24.97 15.58 -3.40
CA ALA A 226 25.08 14.46 -4.32
C ALA A 226 24.27 14.64 -5.61
N ILE A 227 23.13 15.30 -5.52
CA ILE A 227 22.22 15.59 -6.64
C ILE A 227 21.78 17.05 -6.59
N THR A 228 21.60 17.67 -7.75
CA THR A 228 21.15 19.06 -7.86
C THR A 228 19.64 19.16 -8.11
N ASP A 229 19.04 20.28 -7.74
CA ASP A 229 17.62 20.55 -8.00
C ASP A 229 17.26 20.49 -9.49
N ASN A 230 18.19 20.88 -10.39
CA ASN A 230 17.97 20.80 -11.84
C ASN A 230 17.91 19.35 -12.31
N GLN A 231 18.82 18.49 -11.84
CA GLN A 231 18.77 17.06 -12.15
C GLN A 231 17.49 16.40 -11.64
N ILE A 232 17.00 16.78 -10.45
CA ILE A 232 15.71 16.29 -9.94
C ILE A 232 14.54 16.75 -10.83
N LYS A 233 14.55 18.00 -11.31
CA LYS A 233 13.55 18.51 -12.25
C LYS A 233 13.57 17.73 -13.56
N GLU A 234 14.75 17.45 -14.11
CA GLU A 234 14.89 16.65 -15.32
C GLU A 234 14.36 15.24 -15.13
N VAL A 235 14.76 14.55 -14.05
CA VAL A 235 14.19 13.23 -13.70
C VAL A 235 12.67 13.29 -13.62
N THR A 236 12.11 14.33 -13.00
CA THR A 236 10.66 14.52 -12.91
C THR A 236 10.02 14.68 -14.30
N ASN A 237 10.67 15.38 -15.22
CA ASN A 237 10.16 15.59 -16.58
C ASN A 237 10.01 14.29 -17.36
N TYR A 238 10.95 13.35 -17.20
CA TYR A 238 10.94 12.02 -17.81
C TYR A 238 10.10 10.99 -17.02
N SER A 239 9.67 11.33 -15.82
CA SER A 239 8.91 10.43 -14.96
C SER A 239 7.42 10.47 -15.27
N ILE A 240 6.85 9.33 -15.66
CA ILE A 240 5.39 9.19 -15.86
C ILE A 240 4.65 9.13 -14.50
N ASN A 241 5.33 8.67 -13.45
CA ASN A 241 4.82 8.62 -12.08
C ASN A 241 5.98 8.55 -11.06
N ILE A 242 5.65 8.63 -9.77
CA ILE A 242 6.64 8.61 -8.67
C ILE A 242 7.47 7.32 -8.66
N ARG A 243 6.87 6.16 -8.94
CA ARG A 243 7.59 4.87 -8.98
C ARG A 243 8.69 4.89 -10.04
N VAL A 244 8.40 5.41 -11.23
CA VAL A 244 9.39 5.58 -12.31
C VAL A 244 10.48 6.56 -11.88
N GLY A 245 10.12 7.71 -11.30
CA GLY A 245 11.10 8.70 -10.84
C GLY A 245 12.04 8.17 -9.77
N LEU A 246 11.52 7.43 -8.78
CA LEU A 246 12.33 6.74 -7.76
C LEU A 246 13.25 5.68 -8.38
N GLY A 247 12.76 4.95 -9.38
CA GLY A 247 13.57 4.00 -10.15
C GLY A 247 14.75 4.68 -10.85
N ILE A 248 14.51 5.79 -11.54
CA ILE A 248 15.56 6.58 -12.21
C ILE A 248 16.59 7.09 -11.18
N LEU A 249 16.14 7.66 -10.06
CA LEU A 249 17.04 8.15 -9.01
C LEU A 249 17.91 7.03 -8.42
N THR A 250 17.33 5.86 -8.19
CA THR A 250 18.07 4.69 -7.70
C THR A 250 19.11 4.23 -8.72
N GLU A 251 18.76 4.17 -10.01
CA GLU A 251 19.72 3.81 -11.07
C GLU A 251 20.86 4.84 -11.18
N LEU A 252 20.57 6.15 -11.05
CA LEU A 252 21.59 7.21 -11.03
C LEU A 252 22.54 7.09 -9.83
N GLY A 253 22.00 6.85 -8.64
CA GLY A 253 22.82 6.65 -7.44
C GLY A 253 23.69 5.41 -7.54
N ASP A 254 23.14 4.30 -8.05
CA ASP A 254 23.88 3.05 -8.27
C ASP A 254 24.94 3.18 -9.38
N MET A 255 24.73 4.06 -10.37
CA MET A 255 25.77 4.43 -11.34
C MET A 255 26.87 5.26 -10.67
N ALA A 256 26.53 6.20 -9.81
CA ALA A 256 27.52 7.00 -9.11
C ALA A 256 28.38 6.15 -8.16
N GLU A 257 27.77 5.25 -7.39
CA GLU A 257 28.47 4.24 -6.55
C GLU A 257 29.45 3.40 -7.36
N ARG A 258 28.99 2.80 -8.47
CA ARG A 258 29.85 1.98 -9.33
C ARG A 258 31.06 2.73 -9.90
N ASN A 259 30.95 4.05 -10.05
CA ASN A 259 32.02 4.91 -10.53
C ASN A 259 32.80 5.60 -9.40
N ASN A 260 32.56 5.25 -8.14
CA ASN A 260 33.13 5.92 -6.95
C ASN A 260 32.94 7.45 -6.99
N SER A 261 31.79 7.90 -7.47
CA SER A 261 31.45 9.31 -7.61
C SER A 261 30.57 9.76 -6.44
N LYS A 262 31.00 10.81 -5.74
CA LYS A 262 30.21 11.43 -4.65
C LYS A 262 29.06 12.32 -5.15
N LYS A 263 28.95 12.49 -6.48
CA LYS A 263 27.91 13.29 -7.15
C LYS A 263 27.37 12.57 -8.36
N ILE A 264 26.09 12.78 -8.65
CA ILE A 264 25.46 12.38 -9.89
C ILE A 264 25.91 13.36 -10.98
N LYS A 265 26.57 12.82 -12.01
CA LYS A 265 27.01 13.58 -13.17
C LYS A 265 25.91 13.61 -14.24
N ASP A 266 25.86 14.66 -15.03
CA ASP A 266 24.87 14.81 -16.11
C ASP A 266 25.00 13.69 -17.16
N GLU A 267 26.22 13.19 -17.39
CA GLU A 267 26.49 12.02 -18.23
C GLU A 267 25.71 10.75 -17.81
N TYR A 268 25.40 10.60 -16.51
CA TYR A 268 24.61 9.46 -16.02
C TYR A 268 23.14 9.63 -16.37
N LEU A 269 22.65 10.88 -16.29
CA LEU A 269 21.30 11.22 -16.67
C LEU A 269 21.08 11.02 -18.17
N ASP A 270 21.99 11.49 -19.01
CA ASP A 270 21.93 11.30 -20.47
C ASP A 270 21.85 9.82 -20.84
N LYS A 271 22.62 8.96 -20.16
CA LYS A 271 22.60 7.51 -20.38
C LYS A 271 21.24 6.89 -20.06
N ILE A 272 20.59 7.32 -18.98
CA ILE A 272 19.28 6.80 -18.60
C ILE A 272 18.19 7.35 -19.53
N VAL A 273 18.24 8.65 -19.85
CA VAL A 273 17.29 9.29 -20.76
C VAL A 273 17.32 8.60 -22.13
N ASN A 274 18.50 8.32 -22.69
CA ASN A 274 18.65 7.59 -23.95
C ASN A 274 18.16 6.13 -23.92
N LYS A 275 17.92 5.56 -22.74
CA LYS A 275 17.37 4.21 -22.57
C LYS A 275 15.85 4.23 -22.44
N ILE A 276 15.27 5.37 -22.05
CA ILE A 276 13.84 5.57 -21.82
C ILE A 276 13.14 6.09 -23.08
N ILE A 277 13.83 6.88 -23.90
CA ILE A 277 13.40 7.36 -25.22
C ILE A 277 13.60 6.24 -26.26
#